data_AF-A0A183UWM7-F1
#
_entry.id   AF-A0A183UWM7-F1
#
_cell.length_a   1.000
_cell.length_b   1.000
_cell.length_c   1.000
_cell.angle_alpha   90.00
_cell.angle_beta   90.00
_cell.angle_gamma   90.00
#
_symmetry.space_group_name_H-M   'P 1'
#
loop_
_entity.id
_entity.type
_entity.pdbx_description
1 polymer ?
#
loop_
_entity_poly.entity_id
_entity_poly.type
_entity_poly.pdbx_seq_one_letter_code
_entity_poly.pdbx_strand_id
1 'polypeptide(L)'
;MHFDALIYLRGKHLVRRKAVKGKSLQNVLPVCDYDPLGNYLNALRASFGHFAIFFHDKYNGDRIGMVWKPEALKPKEANISNSLYRYLNAEDGTMHLDRQSIREDMVVLGRGIVRNVVLNGA
;
A
#
# COMPACT_ATOMS: atom_id res chain seq x y z
N MET A 1 19.17 -3.07 -1.64
CA MET A 1 18.26 -1.95 -1.34
C MET A 1 17.65 -2.21 0.03
N HIS A 2 17.76 -1.26 0.95
CA HIS A 2 17.15 -1.33 2.27
C HIS A 2 15.75 -0.72 2.19
N PHE A 3 14.73 -1.43 2.68
CA PHE A 3 13.35 -0.97 2.71
C PHE A 3 12.86 -0.91 4.14
N ASP A 4 12.21 0.20 4.51
CA ASP A 4 11.62 0.41 5.84
C ASP A 4 10.37 -0.45 6.04
N ALA A 5 9.71 -0.88 4.96
CA ALA A 5 8.68 -1.90 5.03
C ALA A 5 8.56 -2.73 3.77
N LEU A 6 7.96 -3.91 3.93
CA LEU A 6 7.62 -4.84 2.86
C LEU A 6 6.14 -5.21 2.93
N ILE A 7 5.43 -5.00 1.84
CA ILE A 7 4.04 -5.43 1.64
C ILE A 7 4.09 -6.72 0.83
N TYR A 8 3.60 -7.82 1.40
CA TYR A 8 3.53 -9.13 0.75
C TYR A 8 2.17 -9.32 0.09
N LEU A 9 2.17 -9.79 -1.15
CA LEU A 9 0.97 -10.00 -1.95
C LEU A 9 0.51 -11.48 -1.91
N ARG A 10 -0.79 -11.70 -2.12
CA ARG A 10 -1.43 -13.02 -2.17
C ARG A 10 -1.33 -13.58 -3.59
N GLY A 11 -0.21 -14.23 -3.88
CA GLY A 11 -0.02 -14.97 -5.13
C GLY A 11 0.19 -14.07 -6.35
N LYS A 12 0.20 -14.68 -7.54
CA LYS A 12 0.39 -13.99 -8.82
C LYS A 12 -0.98 -13.62 -9.41
N HIS A 13 -1.33 -12.34 -9.37
CA HIS A 13 -2.54 -11.84 -10.04
C HIS A 13 -2.26 -11.68 -11.54
N LEU A 14 -2.70 -12.64 -12.34
CA LEU A 14 -2.53 -12.62 -13.80
C LEU A 14 -3.60 -11.76 -14.46
N VAL A 15 -3.18 -10.72 -15.17
CA VAL A 15 -4.06 -9.88 -15.98
C VAL A 15 -4.33 -10.57 -17.31
N ARG A 16 -5.59 -10.96 -17.55
CA ARG A 16 -6.02 -11.49 -18.86
C ARG A 16 -6.28 -10.32 -19.81
N ARG A 17 -5.39 -10.15 -20.80
CA ARG A 17 -5.51 -9.11 -21.85
C ARG A 17 -6.37 -9.51 -23.05
N LYS A 18 -6.79 -10.78 -23.13
CA LYS A 18 -7.63 -11.27 -24.24
C LYS A 18 -8.68 -12.23 -23.71
N ALA A 19 -9.89 -12.11 -24.25
CA ALA A 19 -10.94 -13.09 -24.04
C ALA A 19 -10.51 -14.44 -24.64
N VAL A 20 -10.60 -15.50 -23.85
CA VAL A 20 -10.39 -16.86 -24.36
C VAL A 20 -11.59 -17.20 -25.23
N LYS A 21 -11.37 -17.55 -26.50
CA LYS A 21 -12.40 -18.17 -27.33
C LYS A 21 -12.65 -19.59 -26.80
N GLY A 22 -13.71 -19.78 -26.02
CA GLY A 22 -14.11 -21.08 -25.46
C GLY A 22 -15.52 -21.01 -24.88
N LYS A 23 -16.17 -22.16 -24.67
CA LYS A 23 -17.47 -22.22 -23.96
C LYS A 23 -17.29 -21.60 -22.58
N SER A 24 -18.00 -20.50 -22.29
CA SER A 24 -18.00 -19.92 -20.95
C SER A 24 -18.52 -20.96 -19.97
N LEU A 25 -17.78 -21.18 -18.88
CA LEU A 25 -18.33 -21.84 -17.70
C LEU A 25 -19.53 -20.99 -17.23
N GLN A 26 -20.74 -21.52 -17.40
CA GLN A 26 -22.03 -21.06 -16.87
C GLN A 26 -22.09 -19.58 -16.44
N ASN A 27 -22.56 -18.69 -17.32
CA ASN A 27 -22.93 -17.30 -17.03
C ASN A 27 -21.87 -16.37 -16.42
N VAL A 28 -20.59 -16.77 -16.33
CA VAL A 28 -19.52 -15.86 -15.87
C VAL A 28 -18.83 -15.20 -17.07
N LEU A 29 -19.02 -13.88 -17.22
CA LEU A 29 -18.27 -13.09 -18.19
C LEU A 29 -16.81 -12.96 -17.71
N PRO A 30 -15.81 -13.32 -18.54
CA PRO A 30 -14.41 -13.17 -18.15
C PRO A 30 -14.06 -11.69 -18.02
N VAL A 31 -13.66 -11.25 -16.83
CA VAL A 31 -13.16 -9.90 -16.59
C VAL A 31 -11.82 -9.74 -17.32
N CYS A 32 -11.84 -8.96 -18.39
CA CYS A 32 -10.64 -8.61 -19.17
C CYS A 32 -10.04 -7.31 -18.64
N ASP A 33 -8.72 -7.15 -18.78
CA ASP A 33 -7.95 -5.94 -18.42
C ASP A 33 -8.03 -5.49 -16.95
N TYR A 34 -8.54 -6.35 -16.08
CA TYR A 34 -8.50 -6.09 -14.64
C TYR A 34 -7.10 -6.40 -14.09
N ASP A 35 -6.38 -5.33 -13.73
CA ASP A 35 -5.11 -5.38 -13.00
C ASP A 35 -5.32 -5.01 -11.52
N PRO A 36 -5.63 -5.98 -10.65
CA PRO A 36 -5.86 -5.69 -9.23
C PRO A 36 -4.62 -5.12 -8.55
N LEU A 37 -3.42 -5.57 -8.95
CA LEU A 37 -2.17 -5.09 -8.37
C LEU A 37 -1.89 -3.64 -8.81
N GLY A 38 -2.03 -3.34 -10.09
CA GLY A 38 -1.90 -1.97 -10.61
C GLY A 38 -2.88 -1.02 -9.93
N ASN A 39 -4.14 -1.43 -9.79
CA ASN A 39 -5.16 -0.64 -9.10
C ASN A 39 -4.82 -0.41 -7.62
N TYR A 40 -4.38 -1.45 -6.91
CA TYR A 40 -3.94 -1.33 -5.53
C TYR A 40 -2.75 -0.39 -5.38
N LEU A 41 -1.72 -0.53 -6.23
CA LEU A 41 -0.54 0.32 -6.20
C LEU A 41 -0.87 1.80 -6.45
N ASN A 42 -1.81 2.07 -7.37
CA ASN A 42 -2.29 3.43 -7.64
C ASN A 42 -3.03 4.00 -6.43
N ALA A 43 -3.92 3.24 -5.81
CA ALA A 43 -4.61 3.64 -4.59
C ALA A 43 -3.63 3.88 -3.43
N LEU A 44 -2.66 2.99 -3.27
CA LEU A 44 -1.61 3.08 -2.25
C LEU A 44 -0.80 4.37 -2.38
N ARG A 45 -0.40 4.72 -3.61
CA ARG A 45 0.31 5.98 -3.90
C ARG A 45 -0.56 7.21 -3.70
N ALA A 46 -1.84 7.15 -4.07
CA ALA A 46 -2.76 8.26 -3.88
C ALA A 46 -3.01 8.55 -2.39
N SER A 47 -3.19 7.52 -1.57
CA SER A 47 -3.48 7.66 -0.13
C SER A 47 -2.24 7.94 0.71
N PHE A 48 -1.10 7.30 0.40
CA PHE A 48 0.07 7.31 1.29
C PHE A 48 1.33 7.90 0.65
N GLY A 49 1.26 8.38 -0.59
CA GLY A 49 2.40 8.97 -1.30
C GLY A 49 2.98 10.23 -0.64
N HIS A 50 2.22 10.88 0.24
CA HIS A 50 2.73 11.97 1.07
C HIS A 50 3.67 11.48 2.18
N PHE A 51 3.49 10.25 2.68
CA PHE A 51 4.28 9.69 3.79
C PHE A 51 5.44 8.81 3.32
N ALA A 52 5.24 8.05 2.23
CA ALA A 52 6.18 7.04 1.79
C ALA A 52 6.33 6.95 0.27
N ILE A 53 7.40 6.28 -0.17
CA ILE A 53 7.70 5.96 -1.55
C ILE A 53 7.58 4.45 -1.73
N PHE A 54 6.89 4.03 -2.80
CA PHE A 54 6.56 2.62 -3.06
C PHE A 54 7.25 2.09 -4.32
N PHE A 55 7.94 0.97 -4.16
CA PHE A 55 8.69 0.26 -5.19
C PHE A 55 8.03 -1.09 -5.46
N HIS A 56 7.74 -1.39 -6.72
CA HIS A 56 7.24 -2.72 -7.10
C HIS A 56 7.95 -3.19 -8.36
N ASP A 57 8.26 -4.49 -8.40
CA ASP A 57 8.67 -5.16 -9.62
C ASP A 57 7.42 -5.69 -10.33
N LYS A 58 7.20 -5.22 -11.57
CA LYS A 58 6.04 -5.61 -12.38
C LYS A 58 6.14 -7.04 -12.92
N TYR A 59 7.35 -7.58 -13.05
CA TYR A 59 7.59 -8.83 -13.76
C TYR A 59 7.68 -10.04 -12.82
N ASN A 60 8.16 -9.84 -11.58
CA ASN A 60 8.35 -10.93 -10.64
C ASN A 60 8.02 -10.58 -9.17
N GLY A 61 7.40 -9.42 -8.91
CA GLY A 61 7.16 -8.95 -7.55
C GLY A 61 6.00 -9.67 -6.86
N ASP A 62 6.30 -10.54 -5.90
CA ASP A 62 5.37 -10.99 -4.85
C ASP A 62 5.26 -9.96 -3.71
N ARG A 63 6.02 -8.86 -3.81
CA ARG A 63 6.20 -7.86 -2.76
C ARG A 63 6.26 -6.45 -3.33
N ILE A 64 5.83 -5.49 -2.51
CA ILE A 64 6.03 -4.05 -2.72
C ILE A 64 6.95 -3.55 -1.60
N GLY A 65 8.06 -2.93 -1.95
CA GLY A 65 8.95 -2.25 -1.02
C GLY A 65 8.46 -0.84 -0.71
N MET A 66 8.61 -0.41 0.53
CA MET A 66 8.26 0.93 0.98
C MET A 66 9.44 1.57 1.71
N VAL A 67 9.64 2.87 1.47
CA VAL A 67 10.59 3.71 2.21
C VAL A 67 9.86 4.96 2.70
N TRP A 68 10.03 5.30 3.97
CA TRP A 68 9.47 6.51 4.54
C TRP A 68 10.17 7.74 3.99
N LYS A 69 9.40 8.80 3.73
CA LYS A 69 10.00 10.09 3.44
C LYS A 69 10.57 10.67 4.73
N PRO A 70 11.83 11.17 4.74
CA PRO A 70 12.41 11.77 5.93
C PRO A 70 11.55 12.91 6.51
N GLU A 71 10.90 13.69 5.64
CA GLU A 71 9.99 14.77 6.03
C GLU A 71 8.71 14.29 6.72
N ALA A 72 8.25 13.07 6.40
CA ALA A 72 7.08 12.49 7.02
C ALA A 72 7.37 12.03 8.46
N LEU A 73 8.60 11.61 8.76
CA LEU A 73 9.00 11.14 10.08
C LEU A 73 9.28 12.28 11.08
N LYS A 74 9.57 13.50 10.58
CA LYS A 74 9.80 14.65 11.45
C LYS A 74 8.54 14.98 12.27
N PRO A 75 8.67 15.30 13.56
CA PRO A 75 7.59 15.88 14.34
C PRO A 75 7.09 17.17 13.67
N LYS A 76 5.79 17.40 13.73
CA LYS A 76 5.15 18.60 13.16
C LYS A 76 4.37 19.34 14.22
N GLU A 77 4.14 20.63 13.98
CA GLU A 77 3.27 21.45 14.83
C GLU A 77 1.84 20.91 14.83
N ALA A 78 1.18 21.05 15.99
CA ALA A 78 -0.19 20.65 16.22
C ALA A 78 -1.18 21.55 15.46
N ASN A 79 -1.39 21.23 14.19
CA ASN A 79 -2.37 21.88 13.32
C ASN A 79 -3.27 20.80 12.71
N ILE A 80 -4.54 21.14 12.49
CA ILE A 80 -5.54 20.31 11.79
C ILE A 80 -4.97 19.70 10.50
N SER A 81 -4.28 20.50 9.69
CA SER A 81 -3.69 20.02 8.43
C SER A 81 -2.62 18.93 8.60
N ASN A 82 -1.99 18.85 9.77
CA ASN A 82 -0.95 17.86 10.09
C ASN A 82 -1.50 16.63 10.85
N SER A 83 -2.78 16.61 11.22
CA SER A 83 -3.36 15.57 12.08
C SER A 83 -3.46 14.18 11.45
N LEU A 84 -3.45 14.10 10.11
CA LEU A 84 -3.65 12.84 9.39
C LEU A 84 -2.54 11.82 9.72
N TYR A 85 -2.94 10.65 10.24
CA TYR A 85 -2.06 9.59 10.75
C TYR A 85 -1.04 10.07 11.78
N ARG A 86 -1.36 11.11 12.55
CA ARG A 86 -0.49 11.59 13.63
C ARG A 86 -1.21 11.62 14.97
N TYR A 87 -0.45 11.39 16.02
CA TYR A 87 -0.88 11.58 17.40
C TYR A 87 -0.10 12.72 18.05
N LEU A 88 -0.73 13.42 18.98
CA LEU A 88 -0.08 14.46 19.78
C LEU A 88 0.77 13.79 20.87
N ASN A 89 2.06 14.10 20.88
CA ASN A 89 2.92 13.74 22.01
C ASN A 89 2.72 14.77 23.12
N ALA A 90 2.34 14.29 24.31
CA ALA A 90 2.06 15.14 25.47
C ALA A 90 3.33 15.80 26.04
N GLU A 91 4.51 15.20 25.82
CA GLU A 91 5.78 15.70 26.36
C GLU A 91 6.29 16.92 25.59
N ASP A 92 6.26 16.84 24.25
CA ASP A 92 6.84 17.87 23.37
C ASP A 92 5.78 18.80 22.76
N GLY A 93 4.49 18.47 22.89
CA GLY A 93 3.39 19.19 22.24
C GLY A 93 3.37 19.06 20.71
N THR A 94 4.21 18.19 20.13
CA THR A 94 4.32 17.97 18.68
C THR A 94 3.56 16.73 18.21
N MET A 95 3.19 16.71 16.94
CA MET A 95 2.50 15.59 16.29
C MET A 95 3.49 14.60 15.65
N HIS A 96 3.46 13.35 16.11
CA HIS A 96 4.30 12.25 15.62
C HIS A 96 3.50 11.31 14.71
N LEU A 97 4.18 10.74 13.72
CA LEU A 97 3.54 9.84 12.76
C LEU A 97 3.22 8.49 13.41
N ASP A 98 1.97 8.07 13.31
CA ASP A 98 1.55 6.73 13.68
C ASP A 98 1.81 5.75 12.53
N ARG A 99 2.97 5.09 12.61
CA ARG A 99 3.39 4.08 11.63
C ARG A 99 2.50 2.83 11.66
N GLN A 100 1.86 2.52 12.80
CA GLN A 100 1.02 1.32 12.93
C GLN A 100 -0.34 1.50 12.29
N SER A 101 -0.99 2.64 12.50
CA SER A 101 -2.25 2.97 11.83
C SER A 101 -2.09 2.94 10.30
N ILE A 102 -1.01 3.53 9.77
CA ILE A 102 -0.71 3.49 8.33
C ILE A 102 -0.53 2.05 7.83
N ARG A 103 0.19 1.21 8.59
CA ARG A 103 0.40 -0.22 8.27
C ARG A 103 -0.93 -0.97 8.15
N GLU A 104 -1.84 -0.74 9.08
CA GLU A 104 -3.14 -1.41 9.11
C GLU A 104 -4.02 -0.97 7.95
N ASP A 105 -4.06 0.32 7.66
CA ASP A 105 -4.85 0.85 6.54
C ASP A 105 -4.32 0.36 5.19
N MET A 106 -3.01 0.14 5.05
CA MET A 106 -2.45 -0.51 3.85
C MET A 106 -2.96 -1.94 3.65
N VAL A 107 -3.19 -2.69 4.75
CA VAL A 107 -3.77 -4.04 4.70
C VAL A 107 -5.25 -3.97 4.34
N VAL A 108 -5.99 -3.03 4.92
CA VAL A 108 -7.43 -2.83 4.65
C VAL A 108 -7.65 -2.41 3.19
N LEU A 109 -6.88 -1.44 2.70
CA LEU A 109 -6.93 -1.00 1.30
C LEU A 109 -6.63 -2.14 0.33
N GLY A 110 -5.72 -3.02 0.72
CA GLY A 110 -5.29 -4.17 -0.08
C GLY A 110 -6.11 -5.43 0.15
N ARG A 111 -7.29 -5.36 0.77
CA ARG A 111 -8.07 -6.56 1.15
C ARG A 111 -8.26 -7.50 -0.05
N GLY A 112 -7.85 -8.75 0.14
CA GLY A 112 -7.93 -9.80 -0.90
C GLY A 112 -6.68 -9.90 -1.78
N ILE A 113 -5.82 -8.88 -1.80
CA ILE A 113 -4.56 -8.83 -2.55
C ILE A 113 -3.37 -8.88 -1.61
N VAL A 114 -3.43 -8.19 -0.46
CA VAL A 114 -2.35 -8.13 0.51
C VAL A 114 -2.42 -9.30 1.48
N ARG A 115 -1.28 -9.96 1.67
CA ARG A 115 -1.08 -11.02 2.66
C ARG A 115 -0.67 -10.45 4.00
N ASN A 116 0.34 -9.59 4.01
CA ASN A 116 0.89 -9.00 5.23
C ASN A 116 1.69 -7.72 4.90
N VAL A 117 1.83 -6.83 5.88
CA VAL A 117 2.74 -5.68 5.82
C VAL A 117 3.68 -5.76 7.02
N VAL A 118 4.99 -5.83 6.74
CA VAL A 118 6.05 -5.91 7.74
C VAL A 118 6.84 -4.61 7.74
N LEU A 119 6.87 -3.92 8.88
CA LEU A 119 7.73 -2.77 9.10
C LEU A 119 9.09 -3.26 9.63
N ASN A 120 10.18 -2.80 9.03
CA ASN A 120 11.54 -3.06 9.48
C ASN A 120 12.00 -1.82 10.29
N GLY A 121 12.39 -2.01 11.56
CA GLY A 121 12.82 -0.90 12.43
C GLY A 121 11.70 -0.19 13.19
N ALA A 122 10.77 -0.96 13.77
CA ALA A 122 9.80 -0.45 14.73
C ALA A 122 10.50 0.10 15.98
#